data_AF-A0A926KSG4-F1
#
_entry.id   AF-A0A926KSG4-F1
#
_cell.length_a   1.000
_cell.length_b   1.000
_cell.length_c   1.000
_cell.angle_alpha   90.00
_cell.angle_beta   90.00
_cell.angle_gamma   90.00
#
_symmetry.space_group_name_H-M   'P 1'
#
loop_
_entity.id
_entity.type
_entity.pdbx_description
1 polymer ?
#
loop_
_entity_poly.entity_id
_entity_poly.type
_entity_poly.pdbx_seq_one_letter_code
_entity_poly.pdbx_strand_id
1 'polypeptide(L)' 'MSTADNNDVISHAINAAQANADDSESKEQVEQLSSQLNQAGATSQADDATAQQ' A
#
# COMPACT_ATOMS: atom_id res chain seq x y z
N MET A 1 10.93 -7.93 13.28
CA MET A 1 9.49 -8.15 13.03
C MET A 1 9.30 -7.93 11.54
N SER A 2 8.86 -8.97 10.81
CA SER A 2 9.00 -9.08 9.36
C SER A 2 8.22 -7.98 8.63
N THR A 3 8.91 -7.22 7.78
CA THR A 3 8.29 -6.26 6.84
C THR A 3 7.38 -6.96 5.81
N ALA A 4 7.47 -8.28 5.69
CA ALA A 4 6.61 -9.12 4.86
C ALA A 4 5.14 -9.13 5.34
N ASP A 5 4.90 -9.09 6.65
CA ASP A 5 3.53 -9.18 7.20
C ASP A 5 2.70 -7.92 6.89
N ASN A 6 3.33 -6.74 6.90
CA ASN A 6 2.63 -5.48 6.62
C ASN A 6 2.23 -5.35 5.15
N ASN A 7 3.05 -5.86 4.22
CA ASN A 7 2.73 -5.82 2.80
C ASN A 7 1.55 -6.74 2.46
N ASP A 8 1.45 -7.88 3.14
CA ASP A 8 0.31 -8.80 3.01
C ASP A 8 -0.99 -8.20 3.56
N VAL A 9 -0.95 -7.53 4.72
CA VAL A 9 -2.15 -6.87 5.28
C VAL A 9 -2.62 -5.74 4.38
N ILE A 10 -1.70 -4.92 3.84
CA ILE A 10 -2.04 -3.83 2.92
C ILE A 10 -2.65 -4.38 1.64
N SER A 11 -2.03 -5.39 1.03
CA SER A 11 -2.55 -6.04 -0.19
C SER A 11 -3.90 -6.70 0.04
N HIS A 12 -4.10 -7.33 1.20
CA HIS A 12 -5.37 -7.94 1.58
C HIS A 12 -6.48 -6.90 1.77
N ALA A 13 -6.19 -5.80 2.48
CA ALA A 13 -7.14 -4.72 2.70
C ALA A 13 -7.54 -4.02 1.39
N ILE A 14 -6.58 -3.77 0.49
CA ILE A 14 -6.85 -3.17 -0.83
C ILE A 14 -7.73 -4.10 -1.66
N ASN A 15 -7.40 -5.40 -1.73
CA ASN A 15 -8.21 -6.36 -2.49
C ASN A 15 -9.63 -6.49 -1.94
N ALA A 16 -9.80 -6.49 -0.61
CA ALA A 16 -11.12 -6.51 0.03
C ALA A 16 -11.91 -5.23 -0.25
N ALA A 17 -11.25 -4.07 -0.28
CA ALA A 17 -11.87 -2.80 -0.63
C ALA A 17 -12.27 -2.73 -2.11
N GLN A 18 -11.44 -3.22 -3.04
CA GLN A 18 -11.80 -3.32 -4.47
C GLN A 18 -12.98 -4.25 -4.70
N ALA A 19 -13.03 -5.38 -3.97
CA ALA A 19 -14.12 -6.34 -4.08
C ALA A 19 -15.46 -5.83 -3.52
N ASN A 20 -15.42 -4.88 -2.59
CA ASN A 20 -16.63 -4.24 -2.02
C ASN A 20 -16.94 -2.87 -2.64
N ALA A 21 -16.04 -2.32 -3.47
CA ALA A 21 -16.28 -1.08 -4.20
C ALA A 21 -17.18 -1.37 -5.41
N ASP A 22 -18.49 -1.21 -5.23
CA ASP A 22 -19.47 -1.44 -6.29
C ASP A 22 -19.65 -0.24 -7.23
N ASP A 23 -19.41 0.98 -6.73
CA ASP A 23 -19.50 2.23 -7.49
C ASP A 23 -18.13 2.72 -8.02
N SER A 24 -18.17 3.47 -9.12
CA SER A 24 -16.97 3.95 -9.81
C SER A 24 -16.09 4.86 -8.95
N GLU A 25 -16.72 5.66 -8.07
CA GLU A 25 -15.99 6.58 -7.18
C GLU A 25 -15.20 5.81 -6.12
N SER A 26 -15.80 4.80 -5.50
CA SER A 26 -15.13 3.92 -4.53
C SER A 26 -13.97 3.15 -5.18
N LYS A 27 -14.12 2.70 -6.44
CA LYS A 27 -13.03 2.04 -7.17
C LYS A 27 -11.84 2.97 -7.40
N GLU A 28 -12.10 4.20 -7.85
CA GLU A 28 -11.05 5.21 -8.05
C GLU A 28 -10.33 5.54 -6.73
N GLN A 29 -11.07 5.65 -5.62
CA GLN A 29 -10.48 5.91 -4.31
C GLN A 29 -9.55 4.76 -3.86
N VAL A 30 -9.93 3.50 -4.10
CA VAL A 30 -9.10 2.35 -3.73
C VAL A 30 -7.85 2.24 -4.61
N GLU A 31 -7.94 2.54 -5.91
CA GLU A 31 -6.77 2.61 -6.79
C GLU A 31 -5.80 3.72 -6.38
N GLN A 32 -6.32 4.91 -6.05
CA GLN A 32 -5.53 6.04 -5.54
C GLN A 32 -4.81 5.66 -4.24
N LEU A 33 -5.52 5.04 -3.30
CA LEU A 33 -4.96 4.58 -2.03
C LEU A 33 -3.89 3.51 -2.24
N SER A 34 -4.11 2.56 -3.15
CA SER A 34 -3.12 1.54 -3.50
C SER A 34 -1.82 2.15 -4.03
N SER A 35 -1.92 3.16 -4.89
CA SER A 35 -0.75 3.86 -5.44
C SER A 35 0.01 4.63 -4.35
N GLN A 36 -0.72 5.30 -3.45
CA GLN A 36 -0.12 6.03 -2.32
C GLN A 36 0.58 5.10 -1.32
N LEU A 37 -0.02 3.95 -1.00
CA LEU A 37 0.58 2.99 -0.08
C LEU A 37 1.83 2.33 -0.67
N ASN A 38 1.84 2.06 -1.98
CA ASN A 38 3.03 1.55 -2.67
C ASN A 38 4.16 2.61 -2.68
N GLN A 39 3.84 3.88 -2.88
CA GLN A 39 4.81 4.98 -2.75
C GLN A 39 5.27 5.24 -1.30
N ALA A 40 4.39 5.10 -0.31
CA ALA A 40 4.73 5.26 1.10
C ALA A 40 5.62 4.12 1.62
N GLY A 41 5.37 2.88 1.14
CA GLY A 41 6.26 1.74 1.36
C GLY A 41 7.64 1.96 0.74
N ALA A 42 7.70 2.53 -0.48
CA ALA A 42 8.96 2.91 -1.13
C ALA A 42 9.70 4.06 -0.42
N THR A 43 8.97 5.01 0.19
CA THR A 43 9.55 6.13 0.94
C THR A 43 10.18 5.67 2.27
N SER A 44 9.65 4.61 2.88
CA SER A 44 10.27 4.00 4.07
C SER A 44 11.56 3.22 3.76
N GLN A 45 11.86 2.90 2.49
CA GLN A 45 13.14 2.34 2.07
C GLN A 45 14.15 3.40 1.62
N ALA A 46 13.72 4.64 1.38
CA ALA A 46 14.62 5.73 0.96
C ALA A 46 15.41 6.35 2.13
N ASP A 47 14.90 6.26 3.36
CA ASP A 47 15.63 6.73 4.55
C ASP A 47 16.66 5.70 5.07
N ASP A 48 16.53 4.42 4.73
CA ASP A 48 17.49 3.37 5.13
C ASP A 48 18.65 3.19 4.14
N ALA A 49 18.64 3.88 2.98
CA ALA A 49 19.76 3.86 2.03
C ALA A 49 20.87 4.89 2.36
N THR A 50 20.66 5.77 3.35
CA THR A 50 21.64 6.79 3.77
C THR A 50 22.27 6.51 5.14
N ALA A 51 21.84 5.44 5.83
CA ALA A 51 22.39 5.02 7.12
C ALA A 51 23.27 3.75 7.04
N GLN A 52 23.65 3.33 5.83
CA GLN A 52 24.67 2.30 5.59
C GLN A 52 25.76 2.85 4.67
N GLN A 53 26.56 3.80 5.18
CA GLN A 53 27.96 3.98 4.81
C GLN A 53 28.80 4.14 6.07
#